data_AF-A0A4V4HI01-F1
#
_entry.id   AF-A0A4V4HI01-F1
#
_cell.length_a   1.000
_cell.length_b   1.000
_cell.length_c   1.000
_cell.angle_alpha   90.00
_cell.angle_beta   90.00
_cell.angle_gamma   90.00
#
_symmetry.space_group_name_H-M   'P 1'
#
loop_
_entity.id
_entity.type
_entity.pdbx_description
1 polymer ?
#
loop_
_entity_poly.entity_id
_entity_poly.type
_entity_poly.pdbx_seq_one_letter_code
_entity_poly.pdbx_strand_id
1 'polypeptide(L)'
;MSNQLYGDLQCMIKNAYFTVAKAKLLSPEYKMFICLLGDDVLEALFGRARMIGGHCPNCTIGELGRRFGSVLNCASILHRHPEWERKPDRLKMFRSQDFDHLRPRNWKGDVRVGPINLQACWDSGIINATDAVKKHGLSMEQSFKERFTQVGSDLMRPSGGKYIAISKEIDSSMENLSSNSMTADDDLVEIIAKGDSQAFENLLEFDAHKILEEEGKKLLPRLPPLQRSIFLEVDGKIHPKVSAIRIAFDNSGDISSGSSHDRRLRIMQGLRTYSTGHSNNALSRRDVANSSQIFQLGDLFATFITSEQNLLLVVVQSTSLKHSGSKTTYHNSVALDELCLDSSKYEVTGQVLSLLPFADSANQIRWAWNGSYAAFTTLKAKNTELKSAEKMTNLRIQSVPGYLIVPTCEHAKESPIEHISVFVESEKLDPSLTSTTWTFTNESLVELWYKAFQRLEKCSLSGKKGLVTVGKVLSSTIGFPYSTNLARKFPTGNKQPHTLMSDS
;
A
#
# COMPACT_ATOMS: atom_id res chain seq x y z
N MET A 1 9.70 20.75 -0.70
CA MET A 1 9.52 19.59 0.21
C MET A 1 8.18 19.85 0.85
N SER A 2 7.27 18.88 0.98
CA SER A 2 5.90 19.23 1.42
C SER A 2 5.93 20.01 2.73
N ASN A 3 5.09 21.02 2.84
CA ASN A 3 4.94 21.85 4.05
C ASN A 3 4.77 20.99 5.30
N GLN A 4 4.01 19.89 5.17
CA GLN A 4 3.84 18.89 6.21
C GLN A 4 5.16 18.25 6.64
N LEU A 5 5.94 17.69 5.70
CA LEU A 5 7.21 17.03 6.04
C LEU A 5 8.22 18.02 6.65
N TYR A 6 8.25 19.26 6.14
CA TYR A 6 9.08 20.31 6.73
C TYR A 6 8.66 20.63 8.16
N GLY A 7 7.35 20.75 8.39
CA GLY A 7 6.77 20.90 9.72
C GLY A 7 7.10 19.76 10.67
N ASP A 8 6.96 18.52 10.21
CA ASP A 8 7.26 17.33 11.01
C ASP A 8 8.75 17.31 11.43
N LEU A 9 9.65 17.67 10.52
CA LEU A 9 11.09 17.82 10.80
C LEU A 9 11.38 18.91 11.84
N GLN A 10 10.76 20.09 11.69
CA GLN A 10 10.87 21.18 12.66
C GLN A 10 10.37 20.75 14.04
N CYS A 11 9.20 20.11 14.10
CA CYS A 11 8.61 19.59 15.32
C CYS A 11 9.49 18.51 15.98
N MET A 12 10.08 17.61 15.19
CA MET A 12 11.00 16.58 15.69
C MET A 12 12.24 17.21 16.35
N ILE A 13 12.87 18.19 15.70
CA ILE A 13 14.04 18.90 16.25
C ILE A 13 13.66 19.65 17.52
N LYS A 14 12.54 20.39 17.48
CA LYS A 14 12.00 21.13 18.62
C LYS A 14 11.76 20.19 19.81
N ASN A 15 11.09 19.06 19.57
CA ASN A 15 10.79 18.08 20.61
C ASN A 15 12.07 17.51 21.25
N ALA A 16 13.07 17.17 20.43
CA ALA A 16 14.35 16.68 20.93
C ALA A 16 15.05 17.73 21.82
N TYR A 17 15.12 18.99 21.36
CA TYR A 17 15.77 20.08 22.09
C TYR A 17 15.11 20.33 23.44
N PHE A 18 13.79 20.51 23.46
CA PHE A 18 13.05 20.77 24.70
C PHE A 18 13.04 19.58 25.64
N THR A 19 13.00 18.35 25.12
CA THR A 19 13.03 17.16 25.98
C THR A 19 14.39 17.02 26.68
N VAL A 20 15.50 17.30 25.99
CA VAL A 20 16.84 17.36 26.65
C VAL A 20 16.87 18.46 27.71
N ALA A 21 16.37 19.66 27.39
CA ALA A 21 16.37 20.78 28.32
C ALA A 21 15.54 20.47 29.58
N LYS A 22 14.33 19.92 29.42
CA LYS A 22 13.48 19.47 30.53
C LYS A 22 14.15 18.38 31.36
N ALA A 23 14.75 17.38 30.71
CA ALA A 23 15.45 16.30 31.40
C ALA A 23 16.61 16.81 32.24
N LYS A 24 17.40 17.78 31.73
CA LYS A 24 18.48 18.41 32.50
C LYS A 24 17.99 19.14 33.75
N LEU A 25 16.87 19.85 33.64
CA LEU A 25 16.28 20.56 34.79
C LEU A 25 15.81 19.59 35.87
N LEU A 26 15.27 18.43 35.48
CA LEU A 26 14.84 17.40 36.41
C LEU A 26 16.02 16.66 37.05
N SER A 27 16.96 16.17 36.24
CA SER A 27 18.18 15.55 36.72
C SER A 27 19.24 15.45 35.61
N PRO A 28 20.47 15.95 35.84
CA PRO A 28 21.55 15.82 34.87
C PRO A 28 21.97 14.35 34.63
N GLU A 29 21.65 13.43 35.53
CA GLU A 29 21.97 12.01 35.43
C GLU A 29 20.96 11.21 34.58
N TYR A 30 19.86 11.83 34.13
CA TYR A 30 18.90 11.14 33.29
C TYR A 30 19.49 10.75 31.94
N LYS A 31 19.25 9.49 31.58
CA LYS A 31 19.59 8.94 30.28
C LYS A 31 18.47 9.24 29.31
N MET A 32 18.78 9.89 28.21
CA MET A 32 17.81 10.23 27.18
C MET A 32 18.20 9.56 25.88
N PHE A 33 17.24 8.93 25.21
CA PHE A 33 17.44 8.22 23.94
C PHE A 33 16.59 8.89 22.86
N ILE A 34 17.24 9.51 21.87
CA ILE A 34 16.53 10.24 20.80
C ILE A 34 15.62 9.30 20.01
N CYS A 35 16.01 8.04 19.84
CA CYS A 35 15.19 7.02 19.17
C CYS A 35 13.87 6.68 19.90
N LEU A 36 13.71 7.06 21.17
CA LEU A 36 12.45 6.90 21.90
C LEU A 36 11.52 8.11 21.79
N LEU A 37 11.93 9.17 21.08
CA LEU A 37 11.08 10.34 20.84
C LEU A 37 10.08 10.14 19.69
N GLY A 38 10.24 9.07 18.92
CA GLY A 38 9.31 8.64 17.89
C GLY A 38 8.27 7.65 18.40
N ASP A 39 7.53 7.06 17.46
CA ASP A 39 6.43 6.12 17.69
C ASP A 39 6.80 4.65 17.47
N ASP A 40 8.08 4.34 17.19
CA ASP A 40 8.62 2.99 16.99
C ASP A 40 8.15 1.96 18.04
N VAL A 41 8.05 2.38 19.32
CA VAL A 41 7.57 1.53 20.41
C VAL A 41 6.08 1.20 20.25
N LEU A 42 5.28 2.18 19.84
CA LEU A 42 3.86 2.00 19.55
C LEU A 42 3.67 1.16 18.28
N GLU A 43 4.44 1.42 17.22
CA GLU A 43 4.40 0.60 16.00
C GLU A 43 4.70 -0.87 16.31
N ALA A 44 5.71 -1.14 17.15
CA ALA A 44 6.02 -2.49 17.60
C ALA A 44 4.88 -3.12 18.40
N LEU A 45 4.20 -2.35 19.26
CA LEU A 45 3.03 -2.78 20.02
C LEU A 45 1.86 -3.14 19.09
N PHE A 46 1.54 -2.27 18.13
CA PHE A 46 0.52 -2.52 17.10
C PHE A 46 0.87 -3.73 16.24
N GLY A 47 2.13 -3.86 15.81
CA GLY A 47 2.61 -5.02 15.06
C GLY A 47 2.37 -6.33 15.81
N ARG A 48 2.71 -6.38 17.11
CA ARG A 48 2.44 -7.54 17.96
C ARG A 48 0.93 -7.80 18.11
N ALA A 49 0.11 -6.77 18.25
CA ALA A 49 -1.35 -6.91 18.35
C ALA A 49 -1.96 -7.55 17.09
N ARG A 50 -1.44 -7.19 15.92
CA ARG A 50 -1.84 -7.82 14.64
C ARG A 50 -1.37 -9.27 14.56
N MET A 51 -0.16 -9.58 15.04
CA MET A 51 0.40 -10.93 15.01
C MET A 51 -0.34 -11.91 15.92
N ILE A 52 -0.81 -11.47 17.09
CA ILE A 52 -1.63 -12.31 18.00
C ILE A 52 -2.91 -12.80 17.31
N GLY A 53 -3.45 -12.04 16.35
CA GLY A 53 -4.63 -12.42 15.59
C GLY A 53 -4.42 -13.53 14.56
N GLY A 54 -3.17 -13.96 14.31
CA GLY A 54 -2.85 -14.97 13.32
C GLY A 54 -3.40 -14.62 11.94
N HIS A 55 -4.36 -15.41 11.45
CA HIS A 55 -5.03 -15.22 10.16
C HIS A 55 -5.99 -14.01 10.14
N CYS A 56 -6.29 -13.42 11.29
CA CYS A 56 -7.13 -12.24 11.44
C CYS A 56 -6.29 -11.04 11.94
N PRO A 57 -5.43 -10.44 11.09
CA PRO A 57 -4.54 -9.35 11.50
C PRO A 57 -5.27 -8.03 11.71
N ASN A 58 -6.51 -7.92 11.25
CA ASN A 58 -7.40 -6.80 11.53
C ASN A 58 -8.30 -7.22 12.69
N CYS A 59 -8.60 -6.31 13.61
CA CYS A 59 -9.44 -6.60 14.76
C CYS A 59 -10.49 -5.52 14.93
N THR A 60 -11.65 -5.92 15.45
CA THR A 60 -12.69 -4.98 15.86
C THR A 60 -12.24 -4.19 17.09
N ILE A 61 -12.86 -3.04 17.36
CA ILE A 61 -12.48 -2.20 18.51
C ILE A 61 -12.62 -2.94 19.86
N GLY A 62 -13.61 -3.84 19.99
CA GLY A 62 -13.79 -4.67 21.17
C GLY A 62 -12.76 -5.80 21.31
N GLU A 63 -12.16 -6.25 20.21
CA GLU A 63 -11.03 -7.20 20.24
C GLU A 63 -9.70 -6.49 20.47
N LEU A 64 -9.56 -5.25 19.99
CA LEU A 64 -8.34 -4.46 20.13
C LEU A 64 -7.92 -4.35 21.59
N GLY A 65 -8.85 -4.03 22.50
CA GLY A 65 -8.55 -3.95 23.95
C GLY A 65 -8.02 -5.27 24.52
N ARG A 66 -8.65 -6.39 24.17
CA ARG A 66 -8.22 -7.74 24.61
C ARG A 66 -6.85 -8.09 24.04
N ARG A 67 -6.61 -7.82 22.75
CA ARG A 67 -5.32 -8.07 22.10
C ARG A 67 -4.22 -7.21 22.72
N PHE A 68 -4.48 -5.94 22.97
CA PHE A 68 -3.52 -5.04 23.64
C PHE A 68 -3.19 -5.52 25.05
N GLY A 69 -4.17 -5.98 25.82
CA GLY A 69 -3.92 -6.61 27.13
C GLY A 69 -2.95 -7.79 27.03
N SER A 70 -3.18 -8.70 26.07
CA SER A 70 -2.27 -9.83 25.82
C SER A 70 -0.89 -9.37 25.35
N VAL A 71 -0.80 -8.39 24.44
CA VAL A 71 0.49 -7.86 23.96
C VAL A 71 1.27 -7.20 25.10
N LEU A 72 0.63 -6.42 25.96
CA LEU A 72 1.29 -5.75 27.09
C LEU A 72 1.81 -6.78 28.10
N ASN A 73 1.07 -7.85 28.36
CA ASN A 73 1.55 -8.97 29.16
C ASN A 73 2.78 -9.62 28.53
N CYS A 74 2.74 -9.92 27.22
CA CYS A 74 3.89 -10.42 26.49
C CYS A 74 5.07 -9.44 26.53
N ALA A 75 4.82 -8.13 26.36
CA ALA A 75 5.86 -7.10 26.42
C ALA A 75 6.51 -7.02 27.79
N SER A 76 5.73 -7.13 28.88
CA SER A 76 6.23 -7.20 30.26
C SER A 76 7.08 -8.44 30.49
N ILE A 77 6.67 -9.60 29.97
CA ILE A 77 7.45 -10.85 30.07
C ILE A 77 8.77 -10.71 29.30
N LEU A 78 8.73 -10.24 28.05
CA LEU A 78 9.93 -10.05 27.22
C LEU A 78 10.85 -8.94 27.75
N HIS A 79 10.31 -7.98 28.52
CA HIS A 79 11.13 -6.99 29.20
C HIS A 79 11.90 -7.60 30.37
N ARG A 80 11.27 -8.52 31.12
CA ARG A 80 11.91 -9.30 32.21
C ARG A 80 12.85 -10.38 31.70
N HIS A 81 12.56 -10.94 30.51
CA HIS A 81 13.34 -11.97 29.83
C HIS A 81 13.71 -11.55 28.40
N PRO A 82 14.62 -10.56 28.23
CA PRO A 82 15.01 -10.06 26.90
C PRO A 82 15.61 -11.13 25.98
N GLU A 83 16.11 -12.22 26.54
CA GLU A 83 16.67 -13.38 25.85
C GLU A 83 15.61 -14.24 25.13
N TRP A 84 14.34 -14.17 25.54
CA TRP A 84 13.24 -14.90 24.90
C TRP A 84 12.71 -14.22 23.64
N GLU A 85 13.00 -12.93 23.46
CA GLU A 85 12.60 -12.23 22.24
C GLU A 85 13.49 -12.69 21.08
N ARG A 86 12.94 -13.48 20.16
CA ARG A 86 13.63 -13.84 18.91
C ARG A 86 13.86 -12.57 18.10
N LYS A 87 15.10 -12.10 18.10
CA LYS A 87 15.49 -10.86 17.42
C LYS A 87 15.46 -11.13 15.92
N PRO A 88 14.82 -10.28 15.11
CA PRO A 88 15.07 -10.30 13.68
C PRO A 88 16.53 -9.87 13.49
N ASP A 89 17.40 -10.83 13.17
CA ASP A 89 18.76 -10.54 12.72
C ASP A 89 18.66 -9.83 11.38
N ARG A 90 18.82 -8.50 11.41
CA ARG A 90 18.87 -7.70 10.19
C ARG A 90 20.22 -7.98 9.54
N LEU A 91 20.19 -8.75 8.46
CA LEU A 91 21.36 -9.35 7.82
C LEU A 91 22.44 -8.34 7.38
N LYS A 92 22.13 -7.04 7.20
CA LYS A 92 23.09 -5.96 6.91
C LYS A 92 22.55 -4.60 7.39
N MET A 93 23.32 -3.87 8.20
CA MET A 93 23.06 -2.47 8.58
C MET A 93 23.95 -1.58 7.70
N PHE A 94 23.57 -1.40 6.44
CA PHE A 94 24.43 -0.80 5.41
C PHE A 94 24.02 0.65 5.06
N ARG A 95 22.94 1.20 5.66
CA ARG A 95 22.33 2.47 5.21
C ARG A 95 22.03 3.44 6.34
N SER A 96 22.12 4.74 6.04
CA SER A 96 21.78 5.84 6.94
C SER A 96 20.28 5.91 7.30
N GLN A 97 19.41 5.33 6.48
CA GLN A 97 17.99 5.18 6.81
C GLN A 97 17.75 4.16 7.92
N ASP A 98 18.71 3.30 8.27
CA ASP A 98 18.53 2.28 9.31
C ASP A 98 18.75 2.84 10.73
N PHE A 99 19.05 4.14 10.86
CA PHE A 99 19.27 4.79 12.16
C PHE A 99 17.97 5.11 12.92
N ASP A 100 16.84 5.26 12.23
CA ASP A 100 15.54 5.54 12.84
C ASP A 100 15.06 4.38 13.74
N HIS A 101 15.44 3.15 13.41
CA HIS A 101 15.11 1.93 14.15
C HIS A 101 16.15 1.51 15.19
N LEU A 102 17.02 2.43 15.62
CA LEU A 102 17.96 2.17 16.71
C LEU A 102 17.20 1.97 18.03
N ARG A 103 17.53 0.92 18.78
CA ARG A 103 17.02 0.73 20.14
C ARG A 103 18.00 1.31 21.17
N PRO A 104 17.54 1.69 22.38
CA PRO A 104 18.42 2.16 23.45
C PRO A 104 19.65 1.28 23.70
N ARG A 105 19.47 -0.05 23.62
CA ARG A 105 20.56 -1.03 23.79
C ARG A 105 21.67 -0.97 22.72
N ASN A 106 21.38 -0.38 21.56
CA ASN A 106 22.31 -0.28 20.44
C ASN A 106 23.20 0.97 20.56
N TRP A 107 22.84 1.92 21.41
CA TRP A 107 23.65 3.10 21.67
C TRP A 107 24.85 2.77 22.55
N LYS A 108 26.02 3.20 22.08
CA LYS A 108 27.29 3.11 22.80
C LYS A 108 27.74 4.53 23.13
N GLY A 109 28.21 4.74 24.35
CA GLY A 109 28.63 6.05 24.84
C GLY A 109 27.77 6.57 25.99
N ASP A 110 28.10 7.78 26.47
CA ASP A 110 27.34 8.44 27.51
C ASP A 110 26.08 9.09 26.91
N VAL A 111 24.92 8.71 27.45
CA VAL A 111 23.60 9.16 27.01
C VAL A 111 22.92 10.02 28.08
N ARG A 112 23.67 10.40 29.12
CA ARG A 112 23.20 11.31 30.16
C ARG A 112 23.04 12.71 29.58
N VAL A 113 22.04 13.43 30.07
CA VAL A 113 21.72 14.77 29.57
C VAL A 113 22.62 15.85 30.14
N GLY A 114 23.20 15.65 31.34
CA GLY A 114 24.05 16.61 32.03
C GLY A 114 25.22 17.15 31.20
N PRO A 115 26.05 16.30 30.58
CA PRO A 115 27.23 16.73 29.81
C PRO A 115 26.89 17.44 28.49
N ILE A 116 25.64 17.36 28.01
CA ILE A 116 25.25 17.90 26.71
C ILE A 116 25.32 19.42 26.78
N ASN A 117 25.84 20.10 25.75
CA ASN A 117 25.67 21.55 25.60
C ASN A 117 24.76 21.82 24.39
N LEU A 118 23.52 22.21 24.65
CA LEU A 118 22.51 22.39 23.61
C LEU A 118 22.86 23.52 22.63
N GLN A 119 23.49 24.60 23.11
CA GLN A 119 23.94 25.70 22.26
C GLN A 119 25.08 25.23 21.34
N ALA A 120 26.08 24.53 21.90
CA ALA A 120 27.18 24.00 21.09
C ALA A 120 26.71 23.00 20.02
N CYS A 121 25.72 22.15 20.35
CA CYS A 121 25.09 21.26 19.38
C CYS A 121 24.38 22.02 18.25
N TRP A 122 23.65 23.09 18.60
CA TRP A 122 22.98 23.95 17.63
C TRP A 122 23.97 24.65 16.70
N ASP A 123 25.01 25.25 17.27
CA ASP A 123 26.06 25.95 16.52
C ASP A 123 26.81 24.99 15.58
N SER A 124 27.11 23.77 16.05
CA SER A 124 27.69 22.72 15.19
C SER A 124 26.74 22.32 14.05
N GLY A 125 25.44 22.26 14.32
CA GLY A 125 24.41 22.05 13.30
C GLY A 125 24.40 23.14 12.23
N ILE A 126 24.50 24.41 12.62
CA ILE A 126 24.60 25.55 11.69
C ILE A 126 25.84 25.43 10.81
N ILE A 127 26.99 25.08 11.38
CA ILE A 127 28.25 24.90 10.64
C ILE A 127 28.07 23.78 9.60
N ASN A 128 27.60 22.61 10.03
CA ASN A 128 27.39 21.46 9.14
C ASN A 128 26.40 21.76 8.01
N ALA A 129 25.30 22.48 8.31
CA ALA A 129 24.33 22.89 7.31
C ALA A 129 24.95 23.87 6.29
N THR A 130 25.73 24.84 6.77
CA THR A 130 26.42 25.82 5.93
C THR A 130 27.45 25.14 5.03
N ASP A 131 28.22 24.19 5.56
CA ASP A 131 29.21 23.43 4.79
C ASP A 131 28.55 22.53 3.75
N ALA A 132 27.41 21.92 4.06
CA ALA A 132 26.64 21.15 3.09
C ALA A 132 26.15 22.03 1.92
N VAL A 133 25.66 23.24 2.20
CA VAL A 133 25.23 24.18 1.16
C VAL A 133 26.41 24.60 0.28
N LYS A 134 27.55 24.97 0.89
CA LYS A 134 28.79 25.32 0.17
C LYS A 134 29.29 24.18 -0.72
N LYS A 135 29.27 22.95 -0.20
CA LYS A 135 29.70 21.75 -0.93
C LYS A 135 28.93 21.54 -2.23
N HIS A 136 27.68 21.97 -2.29
CA HIS A 136 26.83 21.86 -3.48
C HIS A 136 26.83 23.13 -4.36
N GLY A 137 27.76 24.06 -4.14
CA GLY A 137 27.92 25.27 -4.96
C GLY A 137 26.79 26.29 -4.80
N LEU A 138 25.97 26.15 -3.76
CA LEU A 138 24.90 27.09 -3.46
C LEU A 138 25.44 28.22 -2.59
N SER A 139 25.08 29.46 -2.92
CA SER A 139 25.35 30.62 -2.06
C SER A 139 24.09 30.96 -1.26
N MET A 140 24.23 31.09 0.05
CA MET A 140 23.15 31.62 0.90
C MET A 140 23.27 33.14 0.90
N GLU A 141 22.21 33.84 0.50
CA GLU A 141 22.15 35.31 0.52
C GLU A 141 22.29 35.90 1.93
N GLN A 142 21.90 35.14 2.95
CA GLN A 142 21.96 35.53 4.37
C GLN A 142 22.42 34.34 5.21
N SER A 143 23.18 34.60 6.27
CA SER A 143 23.52 33.56 7.24
C SER A 143 22.27 33.10 8.01
N PHE A 144 22.27 31.86 8.51
CA PHE A 144 21.16 31.38 9.36
C PHE A 144 20.92 32.28 10.58
N LYS A 145 22.00 32.85 11.12
CA LYS A 145 21.94 33.75 12.27
C LYS A 145 21.24 35.07 11.90
N GLU A 146 21.62 35.69 10.78
CA GLU A 146 20.96 36.89 10.27
C GLU A 146 19.48 36.66 9.96
N ARG A 147 19.17 35.51 9.35
CA ARG A 147 17.80 35.16 8.98
C ARG A 147 16.88 35.01 10.20
N PHE A 148 17.36 34.41 11.30
CA PHE A 148 16.56 34.23 12.52
C PHE A 148 16.62 35.41 13.48
N THR A 149 17.42 36.44 13.21
CA THR A 149 17.35 37.73 13.93
C THR A 149 16.31 38.70 13.36
N GLN A 150 15.72 38.39 12.20
CA GLN A 150 14.68 39.22 11.61
C GLN A 150 13.37 39.07 12.38
N VAL A 151 12.67 40.19 12.59
CA VAL A 151 11.38 40.23 13.27
C VAL A 151 10.37 39.33 12.55
N GLY A 152 9.71 38.46 13.31
CA GLY A 152 8.74 37.49 12.77
C GLY A 152 9.35 36.27 12.06
N SER A 153 10.68 36.15 11.99
CA SER A 153 11.41 35.01 11.40
C SER A 153 12.05 34.16 12.50
N ASP A 154 11.77 32.86 12.48
CA ASP A 154 12.37 31.89 13.40
C ASP A 154 12.54 30.53 12.72
N LEU A 155 13.02 29.52 13.47
CA LEU A 155 13.18 28.17 12.93
C LEU A 155 11.88 27.61 12.34
N MET A 156 10.73 27.91 12.96
CA MET A 156 9.39 27.47 12.54
C MET A 156 8.84 28.33 11.37
N ARG A 157 9.34 29.56 11.24
CA ARG A 157 8.94 30.60 10.25
C ARG A 157 10.17 31.15 9.53
N PRO A 158 10.92 30.34 8.77
CA PRO A 158 12.22 30.72 8.21
C PRO A 158 12.17 31.86 7.19
N SER A 159 11.00 32.18 6.63
CA SER A 159 10.79 33.30 5.70
C SER A 159 10.09 34.50 6.36
N GLY A 160 9.88 34.46 7.67
CA GLY A 160 9.03 35.41 8.36
C GLY A 160 7.53 35.10 8.23
N GLY A 161 6.73 35.52 9.21
CA GLY A 161 5.26 35.52 9.11
C GLY A 161 4.60 34.21 9.56
N LYS A 162 4.29 33.31 8.62
CA LYS A 162 3.40 32.15 8.84
C LYS A 162 4.16 30.87 9.22
N TYR A 163 3.51 30.00 9.99
CA TYR A 163 4.01 28.65 10.29
C TYR A 163 3.85 27.73 9.08
N ILE A 164 4.97 27.24 8.54
CA ILE A 164 4.99 26.42 7.32
C ILE A 164 4.17 25.13 7.47
N ALA A 165 4.16 24.53 8.67
CA ALA A 165 3.46 23.27 8.94
C ALA A 165 1.92 23.40 9.00
N ILE A 166 1.41 24.60 9.29
CA ILE A 166 0.01 24.84 9.68
C ILE A 166 -0.74 25.64 8.60
N SER A 167 -0.02 26.36 7.74
CA SER A 167 -0.63 27.16 6.69
C SER A 167 -1.35 26.28 5.65
N LYS A 168 -2.60 26.63 5.33
CA LYS A 168 -3.42 25.97 4.29
C LYS A 168 -2.89 26.17 2.86
N GLU A 169 -1.78 26.88 2.70
CA GLU A 169 -1.22 27.26 1.40
C GLU A 169 -0.21 26.22 0.91
N ILE A 170 -0.07 26.15 -0.42
CA ILE A 170 0.84 25.26 -1.13
C ILE A 170 2.28 25.73 -0.90
N ASP A 171 3.21 24.76 -0.77
CA ASP A 171 4.68 24.86 -0.61
C ASP A 171 5.29 26.24 -0.95
N SER A 172 5.81 26.95 0.06
CA SER A 172 6.40 28.29 -0.02
C SER A 172 7.69 28.36 -0.86
N SER A 173 8.19 27.24 -1.41
CA SER A 173 9.17 27.24 -2.51
C SER A 173 8.64 27.82 -3.84
N MET A 174 7.39 28.27 -3.85
CA MET A 174 6.71 28.91 -4.98
C MET A 174 6.71 30.46 -4.98
N GLU A 175 7.25 31.16 -3.97
CA GLU A 175 7.19 32.63 -3.90
C GLU A 175 8.57 33.30 -3.71
N ASN A 176 8.76 34.49 -4.31
CA ASN A 176 9.75 35.57 -4.03
C ASN A 176 9.68 36.59 -5.18
N LEU A 177 9.68 37.94 -5.07
CA LEU A 177 9.69 39.01 -4.04
C LEU A 177 9.10 40.27 -4.75
N SER A 178 8.41 41.27 -4.15
CA SER A 178 8.97 42.36 -3.31
C SER A 178 7.91 43.22 -2.57
N SER A 179 8.33 43.72 -1.38
CA SER A 179 7.99 44.95 -0.61
C SER A 179 6.55 45.53 -0.57
N ASN A 180 5.90 45.63 0.61
CA ASN A 180 6.03 46.71 1.62
C ASN A 180 4.95 46.62 2.74
N SER A 181 5.31 47.11 3.93
CA SER A 181 4.46 47.75 4.97
C SER A 181 3.99 46.99 6.24
N MET A 182 4.34 47.65 7.37
CA MET A 182 3.62 47.91 8.64
C MET A 182 3.51 46.84 9.75
N THR A 183 4.46 46.99 10.70
CA THR A 183 4.35 47.06 12.18
C THR A 183 3.14 46.43 12.90
N ALA A 184 3.43 45.47 13.77
CA ALA A 184 2.74 45.23 15.05
C ALA A 184 3.62 44.30 15.91
N ASP A 185 4.61 44.83 16.65
CA ASP A 185 5.43 43.99 17.55
C ASP A 185 5.91 44.70 18.83
N ASP A 186 5.24 45.79 19.23
CA ASP A 186 5.54 46.46 20.51
C ASP A 186 4.88 45.79 21.74
N ASP A 187 3.94 44.85 21.55
CA ASP A 187 3.14 44.31 22.67
C ASP A 187 3.82 43.15 23.44
N LEU A 188 4.77 42.44 22.84
CA LEU A 188 5.36 41.22 23.46
C LEU A 188 6.41 41.51 24.52
N VAL A 189 7.08 42.67 24.46
CA VAL A 189 8.10 43.06 25.44
C VAL A 189 7.47 43.55 26.75
N GLU A 190 6.25 44.10 26.69
CA GLU A 190 5.56 44.65 27.86
C GLU A 190 4.95 43.57 28.78
N ILE A 191 4.58 42.42 28.23
CA ILE A 191 3.91 41.32 28.97
C ILE A 191 4.90 40.56 29.86
N ILE A 192 6.13 40.33 29.37
CA ILE A 192 7.18 39.64 30.14
C ILE A 192 7.66 40.51 31.31
N ALA A 193 7.65 41.84 31.15
CA ALA A 193 8.06 42.78 32.20
C ALA A 193 7.06 42.89 33.36
N LYS A 194 5.78 42.56 33.14
CA LYS A 194 4.69 42.77 34.12
C LYS A 194 4.39 41.55 35.00
N GLY A 195 5.04 40.40 34.78
CA GLY A 195 4.94 39.25 35.69
C GLY A 195 3.53 38.68 35.87
N ASP A 196 2.68 38.78 34.85
CA ASP A 196 1.29 38.33 34.92
C ASP A 196 1.17 36.82 34.67
N SER A 197 0.90 36.05 35.73
CA SER A 197 0.72 34.60 35.67
C SER A 197 -0.46 34.16 34.79
N GLN A 198 -1.48 35.01 34.60
CA GLN A 198 -2.65 34.67 33.77
C GLN A 198 -2.30 34.72 32.27
N ALA A 199 -1.41 35.63 31.87
CA ALA A 199 -0.90 35.68 30.49
C ALA A 199 0.00 34.48 30.16
N PHE A 200 0.69 33.92 31.17
CA PHE A 200 1.50 32.72 31.02
C PHE A 200 0.66 31.43 30.86
N GLU A 201 -0.47 31.33 31.57
CA GLU A 201 -1.45 30.25 31.36
C GLU A 201 -2.12 30.34 29.98
N ASN A 202 -2.46 31.53 29.51
CA ASN A 202 -3.01 31.73 28.16
C ASN A 202 -1.98 31.40 27.04
N LEU A 203 -0.68 31.44 27.35
CA LEU A 203 0.41 31.01 26.44
C LEU A 203 0.53 29.49 26.31
N LEU A 204 0.07 28.73 27.31
CA LEU A 204 0.02 27.27 27.28
C LEU A 204 -1.21 26.75 26.51
N GLU A 205 -2.25 27.57 26.39
CA GLU A 205 -3.47 27.29 25.64
C GLU A 205 -3.32 27.73 24.16
N PHE A 206 -2.45 27.04 23.43
CA PHE A 206 -2.26 27.27 22.00
C PHE A 206 -3.47 26.76 21.19
N ASP A 207 -4.45 27.64 20.95
CA ASP A 207 -5.57 27.36 20.05
C ASP A 207 -5.19 27.70 18.60
N ALA A 208 -4.64 26.68 17.92
CA ALA A 208 -4.24 26.76 16.52
C ALA A 208 -5.38 27.18 15.59
N HIS A 209 -6.64 26.88 15.94
CA HIS A 209 -7.80 27.20 15.10
C HIS A 209 -8.13 28.68 15.10
N LYS A 210 -8.09 29.31 16.28
CA LYS A 210 -8.37 30.74 16.44
C LYS A 210 -7.35 31.63 15.72
N ILE A 211 -6.07 31.29 15.84
CA ILE A 211 -4.97 31.98 15.15
C ILE A 211 -5.13 31.86 13.63
N LEU A 212 -5.52 30.68 13.13
CA LEU A 212 -5.75 30.44 11.70
C LEU A 212 -6.89 31.31 11.14
N GLU A 213 -7.95 31.52 11.92
CA GLU A 213 -9.07 32.38 11.53
C GLU A 213 -8.70 33.86 11.53
N GLU A 214 -7.88 34.29 12.49
CA GLU A 214 -7.39 35.68 12.58
C GLU A 214 -6.40 36.01 11.45
N GLU A 215 -5.51 35.07 11.09
CA GLU A 215 -4.62 35.19 9.93
C GLU A 215 -5.39 35.21 8.60
N GLY A 216 -6.44 34.39 8.47
CA GLY A 216 -7.30 34.36 7.29
C GLY A 216 -8.02 35.69 7.02
N LYS A 217 -8.31 36.46 8.07
CA LYS A 217 -8.98 37.77 7.99
C LYS A 217 -8.05 38.92 7.59
N LYS A 218 -6.72 38.77 7.74
CA LYS A 218 -5.72 39.82 7.46
C LYS A 218 -5.17 39.84 6.02
N LEU A 219 -5.65 38.97 5.12
CA LEU A 219 -5.12 38.86 3.76
C LEU A 219 -5.65 39.97 2.81
N LEU A 220 -4.75 40.80 2.30
CA LEU A 220 -4.97 41.76 1.20
C LEU A 220 -5.17 41.05 -0.17
N PRO A 221 -5.70 41.74 -1.21
CA PRO A 221 -6.04 41.13 -2.50
C PRO A 221 -4.80 40.60 -3.25
N ARG A 222 -4.95 39.38 -3.80
CA ARG A 222 -3.92 38.58 -4.49
C ARG A 222 -3.52 39.18 -5.84
N LEU A 223 -2.22 39.22 -6.12
CA LEU A 223 -1.64 39.47 -7.46
C LEU A 223 -1.59 38.16 -8.30
N PRO A 224 -1.53 38.24 -9.65
CA PRO A 224 -1.55 37.05 -10.51
C PRO A 224 -0.22 36.27 -10.48
N PRO A 225 -0.26 34.93 -10.64
CA PRO A 225 0.89 34.05 -10.43
C PRO A 225 1.89 34.07 -11.60
N LEU A 226 3.18 34.23 -11.29
CA LEU A 226 4.28 33.95 -12.22
C LEU A 226 4.53 32.43 -12.30
N GLN A 227 4.64 31.90 -13.53
CA GLN A 227 4.88 30.49 -13.83
C GLN A 227 6.21 29.99 -13.24
N ARG A 228 6.18 29.33 -12.08
CA ARG A 228 7.26 28.42 -11.63
C ARG A 228 6.77 26.99 -11.70
N SER A 229 7.50 26.17 -12.46
CA SER A 229 7.19 24.75 -12.68
C SER A 229 7.58 23.90 -11.46
N ILE A 230 6.71 22.94 -11.09
CA ILE A 230 7.02 21.84 -10.14
C ILE A 230 8.06 20.87 -10.70
N PHE A 231 8.41 21.05 -11.97
CA PHE A 231 9.36 20.26 -12.70
C PHE A 231 10.69 21.01 -12.88
N LEU A 232 11.75 20.23 -12.95
CA LEU A 232 13.12 20.60 -13.26
C LEU A 232 13.47 19.92 -14.58
N GLU A 233 14.03 20.65 -15.53
CA GLU A 233 14.61 20.04 -16.72
C GLU A 233 16.03 19.57 -16.41
N VAL A 234 16.29 18.27 -16.57
CA VAL A 234 17.62 17.66 -16.44
C VAL A 234 17.86 16.87 -17.72
N ASP A 235 18.94 17.18 -18.45
CA ASP A 235 19.30 16.54 -19.72
C ASP A 235 18.16 16.47 -20.75
N GLY A 236 17.40 17.57 -20.88
CA GLY A 236 16.26 17.66 -21.81
C GLY A 236 15.00 16.90 -21.36
N LYS A 237 14.98 16.37 -20.13
CA LYS A 237 13.83 15.66 -19.56
C LYS A 237 13.26 16.39 -18.35
N ILE A 238 11.94 16.42 -18.30
CA ILE A 238 11.18 17.10 -17.26
C ILE A 238 10.97 16.14 -16.07
N HIS A 239 11.62 16.43 -14.95
CA HIS A 239 11.55 15.66 -13.71
C HIS A 239 10.85 16.44 -12.60
N PRO A 240 9.97 15.86 -11.78
CA PRO A 240 9.49 16.53 -10.59
C PRO A 240 10.67 16.91 -9.69
N LYS A 241 10.73 18.15 -9.20
CA LYS A 241 11.82 18.63 -8.32
C LYS A 241 12.01 17.73 -7.09
N VAL A 242 10.92 17.22 -6.53
CA VAL A 242 10.94 16.26 -5.41
C VAL A 242 11.69 14.98 -5.76
N SER A 243 11.49 14.46 -6.98
CA SER A 243 12.19 13.25 -7.46
C SER A 243 13.67 13.52 -7.70
N ALA A 244 14.02 14.68 -8.26
CA ALA A 244 15.41 15.07 -8.50
C ALA A 244 16.19 15.24 -7.17
N ILE A 245 15.60 15.95 -6.20
CA ILE A 245 16.16 16.10 -4.85
C ILE A 245 16.32 14.72 -4.20
N ARG A 246 15.27 13.88 -4.25
CA ARG A 246 15.36 12.53 -3.69
C ARG A 246 16.50 11.73 -4.29
N ILE A 247 16.66 11.71 -5.62
CA ILE A 247 17.75 10.97 -6.29
C ILE A 247 19.12 11.55 -5.90
N ALA A 248 19.24 12.87 -5.82
CA ALA A 248 20.48 13.54 -5.46
C ALA A 248 20.92 13.26 -4.01
N PHE A 249 19.97 13.08 -3.09
CA PHE A 249 20.25 12.81 -1.67
C PHE A 249 20.14 11.32 -1.28
N ASP A 250 19.63 10.46 -2.18
CA ASP A 250 19.53 9.02 -1.98
C ASP A 250 20.81 8.34 -2.52
N ASN A 251 21.82 8.19 -1.64
CA ASN A 251 23.04 7.43 -1.93
C ASN A 251 22.79 5.93 -2.22
N SER A 252 21.52 5.47 -2.24
CA SER A 252 21.10 4.10 -2.57
C SER A 252 21.02 3.80 -4.08
N GLY A 253 21.48 4.70 -4.94
CA GLY A 253 21.37 4.62 -6.41
C GLY A 253 21.91 3.32 -7.05
N ASP A 254 22.72 2.55 -6.34
CA ASP A 254 23.26 1.26 -6.82
C ASP A 254 22.28 0.08 -6.81
N ILE A 255 21.08 0.21 -6.22
CA ILE A 255 20.06 -0.86 -6.33
C ILE A 255 19.16 -0.58 -7.53
N SER A 256 19.74 -0.80 -8.70
CA SER A 256 18.96 -1.19 -9.86
C SER A 256 18.45 -2.63 -9.67
N SER A 257 17.26 -2.90 -10.20
CA SER A 257 16.60 -4.21 -10.36
C SER A 257 15.78 -4.76 -9.18
N GLY A 258 14.62 -5.32 -9.52
CA GLY A 258 13.72 -6.08 -8.65
C GLY A 258 14.31 -7.37 -8.06
N SER A 259 15.63 -7.44 -7.91
CA SER A 259 16.40 -8.52 -7.27
C SER A 259 16.68 -8.27 -5.78
N SER A 260 16.32 -7.09 -5.24
CA SER A 260 16.48 -6.82 -3.81
C SER A 260 15.77 -7.88 -2.96
N HIS A 261 16.50 -8.48 -2.03
CA HIS A 261 15.97 -9.50 -1.10
C HIS A 261 15.11 -8.88 0.00
N ASP A 262 15.19 -7.56 0.19
CA ASP A 262 14.41 -6.81 1.15
C ASP A 262 12.97 -6.61 0.64
N ARG A 263 12.01 -7.14 1.40
CA ARG A 263 10.58 -7.04 1.11
C ARG A 263 10.07 -5.60 1.16
N ARG A 264 10.55 -4.76 2.10
CA ARG A 264 10.13 -3.35 2.18
C ARG A 264 10.52 -2.61 0.92
N LEU A 265 11.75 -2.80 0.43
CA LEU A 265 12.23 -2.16 -0.81
C LEU A 265 11.47 -2.62 -2.06
N ARG A 266 11.15 -3.92 -2.19
CA ARG A 266 10.32 -4.42 -3.30
C ARG A 266 8.90 -3.86 -3.28
N ILE A 267 8.27 -3.79 -2.10
CA ILE A 267 6.91 -3.26 -1.95
C ILE A 267 6.89 -1.75 -2.22
N MET A 268 7.88 -1.02 -1.69
CA MET A 268 8.00 0.42 -1.93
C MET A 268 8.25 0.74 -3.41
N GLN A 269 8.97 -0.10 -4.16
CA GLN A 269 9.13 0.03 -5.61
C GLN A 269 7.89 -0.45 -6.40
N GLY A 270 7.15 -1.44 -5.91
CA GLY A 270 5.84 -1.81 -6.47
C GLY A 270 4.80 -0.69 -6.34
N LEU A 271 4.93 0.15 -5.31
CA LEU A 271 4.22 1.44 -5.22
C LEU A 271 4.79 2.52 -6.16
N ARG A 272 6.10 2.49 -6.49
CA ARG A 272 6.71 3.42 -7.47
C ARG A 272 6.28 3.17 -8.93
N THR A 273 5.79 1.97 -9.28
CA THR A 273 5.19 1.73 -10.61
C THR A 273 3.82 2.37 -10.81
N TYR A 274 3.23 2.99 -9.77
CA TYR A 274 1.94 3.70 -9.89
C TYR A 274 2.04 5.18 -10.25
N SER A 275 3.22 5.72 -10.59
CA SER A 275 3.26 7.09 -11.13
C SER A 275 4.44 7.37 -12.05
N THR A 276 4.11 7.91 -13.22
CA THR A 276 4.98 8.60 -14.20
C THR A 276 5.89 7.74 -15.09
N GLY A 277 5.27 6.91 -15.92
CA GLY A 277 5.77 6.71 -17.30
C GLY A 277 4.88 7.51 -18.23
N HIS A 278 5.46 8.46 -18.99
CA HIS A 278 4.77 9.18 -20.05
C HIS A 278 4.33 8.19 -21.15
N SER A 279 3.18 7.55 -20.98
CA SER A 279 2.34 7.22 -22.13
C SER A 279 1.28 8.31 -22.23
N ASN A 280 1.27 9.03 -23.34
CA ASN A 280 0.24 10.03 -23.67
C ASN A 280 -1.15 9.39 -23.90
N ASN A 281 -1.40 8.19 -23.35
CA ASN A 281 -2.66 7.45 -23.43
C ASN A 281 -3.17 7.04 -22.03
N ALA A 282 -2.65 7.62 -20.95
CA ALA A 282 -3.27 7.49 -19.64
C ALA A 282 -4.56 8.31 -19.64
N LEU A 283 -5.67 7.66 -20.00
CA LEU A 283 -7.02 8.15 -19.80
C LEU A 283 -7.11 8.78 -18.42
N SER A 284 -7.53 10.05 -18.40
CA SER A 284 -7.66 10.83 -17.20
C SER A 284 -8.61 10.11 -16.25
N ARG A 285 -8.41 10.26 -14.95
CA ARG A 285 -9.35 9.80 -13.90
C ARG A 285 -10.76 10.39 -14.08
N ARG A 286 -10.95 11.33 -15.02
CA ARG A 286 -12.23 11.90 -15.46
C ARG A 286 -12.90 11.15 -16.62
N ASP A 287 -12.22 10.24 -17.32
CA ASP A 287 -12.78 9.48 -18.46
C ASP A 287 -13.51 8.20 -18.01
N VAL A 288 -13.30 7.75 -16.77
CA VAL A 288 -13.99 6.59 -16.15
C VAL A 288 -15.36 6.98 -15.56
N ALA A 289 -15.79 8.23 -15.70
CA ALA A 289 -17.05 8.70 -15.14
C ALA A 289 -18.31 8.21 -15.88
N ASN A 290 -18.16 7.52 -17.04
CA ASN A 290 -19.30 7.16 -17.89
C ASN A 290 -19.40 5.68 -18.30
N SER A 291 -18.49 4.78 -17.91
CA SER A 291 -18.68 3.33 -18.17
C SER A 291 -19.33 2.66 -16.97
N SER A 292 -20.50 2.08 -17.18
CA SER A 292 -21.42 1.66 -16.12
C SER A 292 -20.97 0.47 -15.27
N GLN A 293 -19.81 -0.16 -15.54
CA GLN A 293 -19.29 -1.28 -14.74
C GLN A 293 -17.75 -1.30 -14.73
N ILE A 294 -17.15 -1.37 -13.53
CA ILE A 294 -15.70 -1.44 -13.31
C ILE A 294 -15.35 -2.86 -12.82
N PHE A 295 -14.34 -3.49 -13.39
CA PHE A 295 -13.75 -4.75 -12.91
C PHE A 295 -12.57 -4.45 -11.97
N GLN A 296 -12.58 -5.00 -10.76
CA GLN A 296 -11.59 -4.76 -9.70
C GLN A 296 -10.84 -6.03 -9.29
N LEU A 297 -9.75 -5.86 -8.54
CA LEU A 297 -9.05 -6.97 -7.89
C LEU A 297 -9.97 -7.64 -6.85
N GLY A 298 -10.05 -8.97 -6.91
CA GLY A 298 -10.96 -9.76 -6.09
C GLY A 298 -12.27 -10.13 -6.81
N ASP A 299 -12.60 -9.46 -7.92
CA ASP A 299 -13.78 -9.81 -8.72
C ASP A 299 -13.64 -11.19 -9.35
N LEU A 300 -14.79 -11.85 -9.51
CA LEU A 300 -14.90 -13.18 -10.09
C LEU A 300 -15.10 -13.12 -11.60
N PHE A 301 -14.37 -13.97 -12.32
CA PHE A 301 -14.53 -14.16 -13.76
C PHE A 301 -14.51 -15.64 -14.15
N ALA A 302 -15.20 -15.96 -15.23
CA ALA A 302 -15.18 -17.27 -15.85
C ALA A 302 -14.25 -17.26 -17.08
N THR A 303 -13.52 -18.36 -17.27
CA THR A 303 -12.67 -18.59 -18.43
C THR A 303 -12.54 -20.09 -18.67
N PHE A 304 -11.98 -20.47 -19.82
CA PHE A 304 -11.54 -21.83 -20.05
C PHE A 304 -10.09 -22.08 -19.67
N ILE A 305 -9.84 -23.28 -19.19
CA ILE A 305 -8.52 -23.89 -19.08
C ILE A 305 -8.55 -25.24 -19.80
N THR A 306 -7.37 -25.71 -20.21
CA THR A 306 -7.22 -27.05 -20.78
C THR A 306 -6.51 -27.95 -19.79
N SER A 307 -7.10 -29.10 -19.48
CA SER A 307 -6.44 -30.16 -18.72
C SER A 307 -6.47 -31.42 -19.56
N GLU A 308 -5.30 -31.98 -19.84
CA GLU A 308 -5.13 -33.14 -20.73
C GLU A 308 -5.76 -32.90 -22.12
N GLN A 309 -6.96 -33.46 -22.37
CA GLN A 309 -7.71 -33.33 -23.63
C GLN A 309 -9.07 -32.63 -23.44
N ASN A 310 -9.35 -32.15 -22.23
CA ASN A 310 -10.63 -31.55 -21.88
C ASN A 310 -10.50 -30.03 -21.76
N LEU A 311 -11.48 -29.33 -22.31
CA LEU A 311 -11.72 -27.92 -22.05
C LEU A 311 -12.63 -27.82 -20.82
N LEU A 312 -12.17 -27.12 -19.79
CA LEU A 312 -12.88 -26.98 -18.51
C LEU A 312 -13.24 -25.51 -18.29
N LEU A 313 -14.49 -25.25 -17.90
CA LEU A 313 -14.89 -23.93 -17.43
C LEU A 313 -14.52 -23.81 -15.97
N VAL A 314 -13.84 -22.73 -15.67
CA VAL A 314 -13.44 -22.40 -14.31
C VAL A 314 -13.94 -21.01 -13.95
N VAL A 315 -14.38 -20.88 -12.70
CA VAL A 315 -14.61 -19.59 -12.07
C VAL A 315 -13.36 -19.24 -11.26
N VAL A 316 -12.88 -18.02 -11.44
CA VAL A 316 -11.57 -17.57 -10.99
C VAL A 316 -11.73 -16.26 -10.25
N GLN A 317 -11.09 -16.15 -9.08
CA GLN A 317 -10.96 -14.89 -8.37
C GLN A 317 -9.73 -14.13 -8.88
N SER A 318 -9.93 -12.88 -9.30
CA SER A 318 -8.84 -12.05 -9.81
C SER A 318 -7.85 -11.67 -8.70
N THR A 319 -6.56 -11.79 -8.99
CA THR A 319 -5.45 -11.48 -8.06
C THR A 319 -4.46 -10.46 -8.62
N SER A 320 -4.44 -10.25 -9.93
CA SER A 320 -3.72 -9.13 -10.54
C SER A 320 -4.30 -8.78 -11.91
N LEU A 321 -4.33 -7.49 -12.24
CA LEU A 321 -4.63 -6.98 -13.58
C LEU A 321 -3.36 -6.33 -14.12
N LYS A 322 -2.96 -6.65 -15.35
CA LYS A 322 -1.79 -6.03 -16.00
C LYS A 322 -2.07 -5.79 -17.47
N HIS A 323 -1.30 -4.90 -18.08
CA HIS A 323 -1.33 -4.71 -19.52
C HIS A 323 -0.42 -5.76 -20.19
N SER A 324 -0.93 -6.45 -21.22
CA SER A 324 -0.21 -7.41 -22.05
C SER A 324 1.08 -6.78 -22.60
N GLY A 325 2.18 -7.53 -22.48
CA GLY A 325 3.53 -7.06 -22.84
C GLY A 325 4.23 -6.21 -21.77
N SER A 326 3.53 -5.71 -20.76
CA SER A 326 4.15 -4.98 -19.64
C SER A 326 4.49 -5.93 -18.49
N LYS A 327 5.76 -5.91 -18.06
CA LYS A 327 6.21 -6.66 -16.89
C LYS A 327 5.97 -5.92 -15.56
N THR A 328 5.62 -4.63 -15.61
CA THR A 328 5.70 -3.74 -14.44
C THR A 328 4.43 -2.94 -14.17
N THR A 329 3.51 -2.79 -15.13
CA THR A 329 2.27 -2.01 -14.92
C THR A 329 1.12 -2.92 -14.52
N TYR A 330 0.75 -2.83 -13.25
CA TYR A 330 -0.43 -3.45 -12.68
C TYR A 330 -1.54 -2.41 -12.48
N HIS A 331 -2.78 -2.84 -12.61
CA HIS A 331 -3.97 -2.01 -12.41
C HIS A 331 -4.77 -2.55 -11.22
N ASN A 332 -5.36 -1.66 -10.43
CA ASN A 332 -6.29 -2.04 -9.36
C ASN A 332 -7.71 -2.26 -9.89
N SER A 333 -8.02 -1.64 -11.02
CA SER A 333 -9.32 -1.70 -11.68
C SER A 333 -9.20 -1.39 -13.18
N VAL A 334 -10.10 -1.94 -13.99
CA VAL A 334 -10.21 -1.70 -15.44
C VAL A 334 -11.70 -1.58 -15.79
N ALA A 335 -12.06 -0.75 -16.77
CA ALA A 335 -13.44 -0.70 -17.26
C ALA A 335 -13.83 -2.04 -17.88
N LEU A 336 -15.03 -2.54 -17.55
CA LEU A 336 -15.46 -3.87 -18.00
C LEU A 336 -15.51 -3.98 -19.52
N ASP A 337 -15.96 -2.91 -20.17
CA ASP A 337 -16.08 -2.81 -21.62
C ASP A 337 -14.71 -2.94 -22.28
N GLU A 338 -13.68 -2.25 -21.76
CA GLU A 338 -12.30 -2.35 -22.26
C GLU A 338 -11.69 -3.75 -22.03
N LEU A 339 -11.97 -4.34 -20.87
CA LEU A 339 -11.47 -5.67 -20.54
C LEU A 339 -11.98 -6.72 -21.53
N CYS A 340 -13.25 -6.60 -21.93
CA CYS A 340 -13.97 -7.55 -22.77
C CYS A 340 -13.81 -7.33 -24.29
N LEU A 341 -13.08 -6.31 -24.74
CA LEU A 341 -12.82 -6.09 -26.17
C LEU A 341 -12.01 -7.24 -26.77
N ASP A 342 -12.29 -7.58 -28.03
CA ASP A 342 -11.48 -8.56 -28.79
C ASP A 342 -10.02 -8.10 -28.95
N SER A 343 -9.80 -6.79 -28.95
CA SER A 343 -8.49 -6.13 -28.97
C SER A 343 -7.95 -5.78 -27.59
N SER A 344 -8.56 -6.32 -26.52
CA SER A 344 -8.18 -6.04 -25.14
C SER A 344 -6.71 -6.36 -24.92
N LYS A 345 -5.98 -5.35 -24.45
CA LYS A 345 -4.56 -5.45 -24.11
C LYS A 345 -4.37 -5.80 -22.64
N TYR A 346 -5.39 -6.25 -21.94
CA TYR A 346 -5.28 -6.61 -20.53
C TYR A 346 -5.05 -8.11 -20.36
N GLU A 347 -4.33 -8.48 -19.32
CA GLU A 347 -4.15 -9.84 -18.86
C GLU A 347 -4.49 -9.90 -17.38
N VAL A 348 -5.31 -10.89 -16.99
CA VAL A 348 -5.76 -11.09 -15.62
C VAL A 348 -5.20 -12.39 -15.09
N THR A 349 -4.71 -12.37 -13.85
CA THR A 349 -4.25 -13.57 -13.15
C THR A 349 -5.18 -13.83 -11.98
N GLY A 350 -5.34 -15.10 -11.58
CA GLY A 350 -6.30 -15.43 -10.55
C GLY A 350 -6.17 -16.83 -9.99
N GLN A 351 -6.95 -17.12 -8.97
CA GLN A 351 -7.04 -18.44 -8.34
C GLN A 351 -8.38 -19.08 -8.65
N VAL A 352 -8.37 -20.34 -9.07
CA VAL A 352 -9.58 -21.07 -9.44
C VAL A 352 -10.34 -21.46 -8.18
N LEU A 353 -11.64 -21.14 -8.13
CA LEU A 353 -12.51 -21.54 -7.03
C LEU A 353 -12.76 -23.05 -7.06
N SER A 354 -12.77 -23.69 -5.89
CA SER A 354 -13.25 -25.07 -5.74
C SER A 354 -14.76 -25.06 -5.52
N LEU A 355 -15.52 -25.44 -6.55
CA LEU A 355 -16.98 -25.44 -6.52
C LEU A 355 -17.52 -26.83 -6.18
N LEU A 356 -18.55 -26.86 -5.33
CA LEU A 356 -19.28 -28.06 -4.93
C LEU A 356 -20.71 -28.01 -5.49
N PRO A 357 -21.17 -29.06 -6.18
CA PRO A 357 -22.56 -29.16 -6.58
C PRO A 357 -23.44 -29.53 -5.37
N PHE A 358 -24.64 -28.98 -5.30
CA PHE A 358 -25.67 -29.36 -4.34
C PHE A 358 -27.06 -29.20 -4.97
N ALA A 359 -28.03 -29.99 -4.52
CA ALA A 359 -29.42 -29.82 -4.90
C ALA A 359 -30.11 -28.91 -3.87
N ASP A 360 -30.75 -27.84 -4.33
CA ASP A 360 -31.53 -26.97 -3.44
C ASP A 360 -32.89 -27.62 -3.05
N SER A 361 -33.70 -26.90 -2.26
CA SER A 361 -35.02 -27.37 -1.84
C SER A 361 -36.00 -27.63 -3.01
N ALA A 362 -35.74 -27.05 -4.18
CA ALA A 362 -36.51 -27.29 -5.40
C ALA A 362 -35.91 -28.40 -6.27
N ASN A 363 -34.94 -29.16 -5.75
CA ASN A 363 -34.17 -30.19 -6.45
C ASN A 363 -33.43 -29.64 -7.70
N GLN A 364 -33.11 -28.34 -7.70
CA GLN A 364 -32.30 -27.72 -8.75
C GLN A 364 -30.82 -27.79 -8.37
N ILE A 365 -29.98 -28.18 -9.33
CA ILE A 365 -28.54 -28.23 -9.12
C ILE A 365 -28.00 -26.80 -9.03
N ARG A 366 -27.27 -26.52 -7.96
CA ARG A 366 -26.52 -25.29 -7.73
C ARG A 366 -25.08 -25.62 -7.37
N TRP A 367 -24.23 -24.61 -7.44
CA TRP A 367 -22.82 -24.73 -7.17
C TRP A 367 -22.42 -23.71 -6.11
N ALA A 368 -21.74 -24.15 -5.06
CA ALA A 368 -21.22 -23.28 -4.01
C ALA A 368 -19.70 -23.32 -3.99
N TRP A 369 -19.05 -22.18 -3.77
CA TRP A 369 -17.63 -22.16 -3.44
C TRP A 369 -17.41 -22.70 -2.03
N ASN A 370 -16.51 -23.68 -1.89
CA ASN A 370 -16.27 -24.33 -0.62
C ASN A 370 -15.29 -23.59 0.29
N GLY A 371 -14.83 -22.40 -0.07
CA GLY A 371 -13.85 -21.61 0.68
C GLY A 371 -12.39 -21.91 0.35
N SER A 372 -12.14 -22.96 -0.43
CA SER A 372 -10.81 -23.38 -0.88
C SER A 372 -10.60 -23.17 -2.38
N TYR A 373 -9.36 -23.15 -2.83
CA TYR A 373 -9.02 -23.01 -4.26
C TYR A 373 -8.64 -24.35 -4.88
N ALA A 374 -8.95 -24.53 -6.16
CA ALA A 374 -8.61 -25.73 -6.89
C ALA A 374 -7.08 -25.91 -7.00
N ALA A 375 -6.60 -27.13 -6.73
CA ALA A 375 -5.21 -27.53 -6.92
C ALA A 375 -5.08 -28.43 -8.15
N PHE A 376 -4.01 -28.28 -8.91
CA PHE A 376 -3.69 -29.15 -10.04
C PHE A 376 -2.23 -29.59 -9.96
N THR A 377 -1.89 -30.70 -10.60
CA THR A 377 -0.50 -31.12 -10.76
C THR A 377 0.24 -30.10 -11.63
N THR A 378 1.45 -29.75 -11.23
CA THR A 378 2.34 -28.98 -12.09
C THR A 378 2.79 -29.86 -13.25
N LEU A 379 2.54 -29.42 -14.49
CA LEU A 379 3.17 -30.03 -15.66
C LEU A 379 4.68 -29.80 -15.56
N LYS A 380 5.43 -30.83 -15.14
CA LYS A 380 6.90 -30.74 -15.13
C LYS A 380 7.38 -30.48 -16.55
N ALA A 381 8.26 -29.50 -16.72
CA ALA A 381 9.03 -29.34 -17.95
C ALA A 381 9.75 -30.66 -18.24
N LYS A 382 9.79 -31.04 -19.52
CA LYS A 382 10.02 -32.38 -20.06
C LYS A 382 11.37 -33.07 -19.74
N ASN A 383 12.16 -32.59 -18.77
CA ASN A 383 13.49 -33.10 -18.46
C ASN A 383 13.78 -33.07 -16.96
N THR A 384 13.22 -34.00 -16.18
CA THR A 384 13.95 -34.62 -15.05
C THR A 384 13.16 -35.82 -14.53
N GLU A 385 13.68 -37.01 -14.78
CA GLU A 385 13.23 -38.21 -14.10
C GLU A 385 13.64 -38.18 -12.61
N LEU A 386 12.79 -38.81 -11.81
CA LEU A 386 12.99 -39.30 -10.44
C LEU A 386 12.66 -38.36 -9.26
N LYS A 387 11.61 -38.78 -8.54
CA LYS A 387 11.43 -38.74 -7.08
C LYS A 387 11.47 -37.37 -6.39
N SER A 388 10.56 -36.47 -6.76
CA SER A 388 10.17 -35.38 -5.86
C SER A 388 8.68 -35.47 -5.56
N ALA A 389 8.34 -35.45 -4.27
CA ALA A 389 6.99 -35.45 -3.74
C ALA A 389 6.09 -34.48 -4.53
N GLU A 390 4.86 -34.89 -4.82
CA GLU A 390 3.85 -34.04 -5.46
C GLU A 390 3.62 -32.82 -4.57
N LYS A 391 4.28 -31.72 -4.90
CA LYS A 391 4.17 -30.49 -4.13
C LYS A 391 2.90 -29.80 -4.58
N MET A 392 1.86 -29.84 -3.74
CA MET A 392 0.65 -29.05 -3.94
C MET A 392 1.05 -27.58 -4.00
N THR A 393 0.88 -26.95 -5.16
CA THR A 393 0.94 -25.49 -5.28
C THR A 393 -0.45 -25.02 -5.65
N ASN A 394 -1.04 -24.13 -4.86
CA ASN A 394 -2.26 -23.42 -5.23
C ASN A 394 -2.00 -22.74 -6.57
N LEU A 395 -2.58 -23.29 -7.64
CA LEU A 395 -2.24 -22.88 -8.99
C LEU A 395 -2.92 -21.55 -9.27
N ARG A 396 -2.09 -20.52 -9.29
CA ARG A 396 -2.43 -19.22 -9.83
C ARG A 396 -2.41 -19.35 -11.35
N ILE A 397 -3.54 -19.13 -12.00
CA ILE A 397 -3.59 -18.98 -13.45
C ILE A 397 -2.74 -17.75 -13.79
N GLN A 398 -1.62 -17.97 -14.50
CA GLN A 398 -0.55 -16.97 -14.61
C GLN A 398 -0.85 -15.80 -15.53
N SER A 399 -1.73 -15.98 -16.53
CA SER A 399 -2.20 -14.93 -17.42
C SER A 399 -3.37 -15.43 -18.25
N VAL A 400 -4.53 -14.80 -18.10
CA VAL A 400 -5.69 -14.95 -18.99
C VAL A 400 -5.83 -13.65 -19.78
N PRO A 401 -5.79 -13.68 -21.12
CA PRO A 401 -6.07 -12.50 -21.92
C PRO A 401 -7.48 -11.98 -21.69
N GLY A 402 -7.65 -10.65 -21.62
CA GLY A 402 -8.92 -9.98 -21.30
C GLY A 402 -10.08 -10.40 -22.21
N TYR A 403 -9.81 -10.61 -23.50
CA TYR A 403 -10.82 -11.06 -24.46
C TYR A 403 -11.41 -12.45 -24.13
N LEU A 404 -10.75 -13.30 -23.34
CA LEU A 404 -11.27 -14.60 -22.90
C LEU A 404 -12.04 -14.55 -21.57
N ILE A 405 -12.07 -13.40 -20.91
CA ILE A 405 -12.63 -13.25 -19.56
C ILE A 405 -14.11 -12.94 -19.64
N VAL A 406 -14.94 -13.76 -19.02
CA VAL A 406 -16.37 -13.45 -18.82
C VAL A 406 -16.58 -13.03 -17.37
N PRO A 407 -16.85 -11.75 -17.08
CA PRO A 407 -17.19 -11.31 -15.74
C PRO A 407 -18.40 -12.07 -15.20
N THR A 408 -18.39 -12.42 -13.91
CA THR A 408 -19.49 -13.20 -13.29
C THR A 408 -20.38 -12.38 -12.37
N CYS A 409 -20.24 -11.06 -12.35
CA CYS A 409 -21.01 -10.16 -11.47
C CYS A 409 -22.53 -10.29 -11.62
N GLU A 410 -23.02 -10.67 -12.81
CA GLU A 410 -24.45 -10.91 -13.06
C GLU A 410 -24.91 -12.33 -12.69
N HIS A 411 -23.96 -13.25 -12.49
CA HIS A 411 -24.19 -14.70 -12.38
C HIS A 411 -23.89 -15.26 -10.99
N ALA A 412 -22.97 -14.63 -10.26
CA ALA A 412 -22.57 -15.00 -8.92
C ALA A 412 -23.48 -14.34 -7.88
N LYS A 413 -23.99 -15.12 -6.92
CA LYS A 413 -24.76 -14.61 -5.78
C LYS A 413 -24.06 -14.98 -4.49
N GLU A 414 -23.91 -14.02 -3.58
CA GLU A 414 -23.51 -14.32 -2.21
C GLU A 414 -24.68 -14.97 -1.47
N SER A 415 -24.45 -16.14 -0.90
CA SER A 415 -25.44 -16.86 -0.09
C SER A 415 -24.89 -17.10 1.31
N PRO A 416 -25.72 -17.00 2.37
CA PRO A 416 -25.31 -17.37 3.72
C PRO A 416 -24.88 -18.83 3.79
N ILE A 417 -23.80 -19.11 4.53
CA ILE A 417 -23.28 -20.48 4.69
C ILE A 417 -24.31 -21.37 5.39
N GLU A 418 -25.07 -20.81 6.32
CA GLU A 418 -26.15 -21.51 7.05
C GLU A 418 -27.21 -22.10 6.10
N HIS A 419 -27.45 -21.48 4.95
CA HIS A 419 -28.38 -22.01 3.95
C HIS A 419 -27.76 -23.14 3.14
N ILE A 420 -26.45 -23.14 2.95
CA ILE A 420 -25.73 -24.11 2.12
C ILE A 420 -25.38 -25.36 2.92
N SER A 421 -25.04 -25.21 4.20
CA SER A 421 -24.70 -26.33 5.10
C SER A 421 -25.86 -27.32 5.31
N VAL A 422 -27.10 -26.93 4.99
CA VAL A 422 -28.27 -27.82 4.96
C VAL A 422 -28.17 -28.84 3.81
N PHE A 423 -27.53 -28.45 2.69
CA PHE A 423 -27.45 -29.25 1.47
C PHE A 423 -26.06 -29.84 1.20
N VAL A 424 -25.02 -29.28 1.83
CA VAL A 424 -23.63 -29.70 1.68
C VAL A 424 -23.11 -30.17 3.02
N GLU A 425 -22.52 -31.37 3.06
CA GLU A 425 -21.85 -31.90 4.26
C GLU A 425 -20.82 -30.91 4.79
N SER A 426 -20.90 -30.57 6.08
CA SER A 426 -20.05 -29.55 6.70
C SER A 426 -18.55 -29.83 6.54
N GLU A 427 -18.15 -31.09 6.44
CA GLU A 427 -16.75 -31.50 6.24
C GLU A 427 -16.19 -31.11 4.87
N LYS A 428 -17.05 -30.85 3.88
CA LYS A 428 -16.65 -30.42 2.53
C LYS A 428 -16.48 -28.90 2.43
N LEU A 429 -16.98 -28.14 3.41
CA LEU A 429 -16.81 -26.69 3.49
C LEU A 429 -15.58 -26.33 4.31
N ASP A 430 -14.82 -25.33 3.87
CA ASP A 430 -13.67 -24.84 4.60
C ASP A 430 -14.13 -24.15 5.90
N PRO A 431 -13.60 -24.56 7.07
CA PRO A 431 -14.00 -23.99 8.36
C PRO A 431 -13.66 -22.50 8.51
N SER A 432 -12.83 -21.94 7.61
CA SER A 432 -12.53 -20.50 7.57
C SER A 432 -13.63 -19.63 6.96
N LEU A 433 -14.65 -20.22 6.34
CA LEU A 433 -15.82 -19.49 5.84
C LEU A 433 -16.65 -18.97 7.03
N THR A 434 -16.79 -17.65 7.15
CA THR A 434 -17.34 -17.01 8.37
C THR A 434 -18.80 -16.56 8.28
N SER A 435 -19.34 -16.25 7.10
CA SER A 435 -20.73 -15.75 6.97
C SER A 435 -21.39 -16.05 5.63
N THR A 436 -20.75 -15.70 4.51
CA THR A 436 -21.28 -15.92 3.15
C THR A 436 -20.29 -16.65 2.27
N THR A 437 -20.78 -17.25 1.19
CA THR A 437 -19.97 -17.79 0.10
C THR A 437 -20.65 -17.56 -1.25
N TRP A 438 -19.89 -17.69 -2.33
CA TRP A 438 -20.38 -17.53 -3.68
C TRP A 438 -21.16 -18.75 -4.14
N THR A 439 -22.32 -18.50 -4.74
CA THR A 439 -23.20 -19.51 -5.30
C THR A 439 -23.58 -19.19 -6.74
N PHE A 440 -23.75 -20.25 -7.53
CA PHE A 440 -24.12 -20.17 -8.94
C PHE A 440 -25.27 -21.14 -9.22
N THR A 441 -26.24 -20.69 -10.00
CA THR A 441 -27.25 -21.59 -10.56
C THR A 441 -26.65 -22.38 -11.72
N ASN A 442 -27.21 -23.55 -12.02
CA ASN A 442 -26.75 -24.32 -13.16
C ASN A 442 -26.94 -23.54 -14.47
N GLU A 443 -28.07 -22.84 -14.60
CA GLU A 443 -28.40 -21.98 -15.73
C GLU A 443 -27.36 -20.87 -15.91
N SER A 444 -26.96 -20.22 -14.82
CA SER A 444 -25.93 -19.18 -14.84
C SER A 444 -24.58 -19.72 -15.35
N LEU A 445 -24.19 -20.93 -14.93
CA LEU A 445 -22.94 -21.53 -15.40
C LEU A 445 -23.01 -22.01 -16.85
N VAL A 446 -24.17 -22.47 -17.33
CA VAL A 446 -24.41 -22.74 -18.76
C VAL A 446 -24.26 -21.45 -19.58
N GLU A 447 -24.83 -20.34 -19.10
CA GLU A 447 -24.71 -19.06 -19.78
C GLU A 447 -23.26 -18.56 -19.82
N LEU A 448 -22.53 -18.67 -18.71
CA LEU A 448 -21.11 -18.38 -18.65
C LEU A 448 -20.30 -19.27 -19.59
N TRP A 449 -20.65 -20.55 -19.71
CA TRP A 449 -20.04 -21.47 -20.68
C TRP A 449 -20.22 -20.95 -22.10
N TYR A 450 -21.46 -20.65 -22.52
CA TYR A 450 -21.73 -20.16 -23.88
C TYR A 450 -21.06 -18.81 -24.15
N LYS A 451 -21.10 -17.86 -23.21
CA LYS A 451 -20.42 -16.56 -23.32
C LYS A 451 -18.90 -16.73 -23.48
N ALA A 452 -18.29 -17.60 -22.69
CA ALA A 452 -16.85 -17.87 -22.77
C ALA A 452 -16.51 -18.58 -24.09
N PHE A 453 -17.38 -19.47 -24.56
CA PHE A 453 -17.20 -20.23 -25.79
C PHE A 453 -17.30 -19.35 -27.03
N GLN A 454 -18.29 -18.47 -27.10
CA GLN A 454 -18.40 -17.48 -28.17
C GLN A 454 -17.16 -16.59 -28.25
N ARG A 455 -16.59 -16.19 -27.10
CA ARG A 455 -15.34 -15.41 -27.08
C ARG A 455 -14.15 -16.24 -27.58
N LEU A 456 -14.08 -17.51 -27.21
CA LEU A 456 -13.05 -18.43 -27.69
C LEU A 456 -13.13 -18.65 -29.21
N GLU A 457 -14.35 -18.78 -29.78
CA GLU A 457 -14.57 -18.97 -31.22
C GLU A 457 -14.24 -17.73 -32.05
N LYS A 458 -14.53 -16.52 -31.53
CA LYS A 458 -14.23 -15.26 -32.22
C LYS A 458 -12.73 -14.99 -32.38
N CYS A 459 -11.87 -15.66 -31.63
CA CYS A 459 -10.43 -15.53 -31.77
C CYS A 459 -9.94 -16.20 -33.06
N SER A 460 -9.94 -15.45 -34.17
CA SER A 460 -9.47 -15.83 -35.51
C SER A 460 -7.98 -16.23 -35.61
N LEU A 461 -7.24 -16.22 -34.48
CA LEU A 461 -5.84 -16.59 -34.42
C LEU A 461 -5.71 -18.09 -34.15
N SER A 462 -5.13 -18.79 -35.13
CA SER A 462 -4.91 -20.23 -35.14
C SER A 462 -4.60 -20.84 -33.75
N GLY A 463 -5.61 -21.51 -33.20
CA GLY A 463 -5.50 -22.63 -32.27
C GLY A 463 -4.83 -22.34 -30.92
N LYS A 464 -5.65 -22.29 -29.86
CA LYS A 464 -5.26 -22.60 -28.46
C LYS A 464 -4.16 -21.72 -27.83
N LYS A 465 -3.55 -20.77 -28.55
CA LYS A 465 -2.38 -19.98 -28.11
C LYS A 465 -2.58 -19.08 -26.89
N GLY A 466 -3.79 -18.99 -26.33
CA GLY A 466 -4.07 -18.25 -25.09
C GLY A 466 -4.67 -19.08 -23.96
N LEU A 467 -4.96 -20.37 -24.18
CA LEU A 467 -5.56 -21.21 -23.15
C LEU A 467 -4.50 -21.72 -22.19
N VAL A 468 -4.71 -21.50 -20.90
CA VAL A 468 -3.81 -21.99 -19.87
C VAL A 468 -3.98 -23.51 -19.75
N THR A 469 -2.87 -24.23 -19.95
CA THR A 469 -2.84 -25.69 -19.77
C THR A 469 -2.41 -26.00 -18.34
N VAL A 470 -3.27 -26.74 -17.62
CA VAL A 470 -3.02 -27.20 -16.25
C VAL A 470 -2.84 -28.72 -16.25
N GLY A 471 -2.17 -29.25 -15.23
CA GLY A 471 -2.09 -30.70 -15.06
C GLY A 471 -3.41 -31.30 -14.58
N LYS A 472 -3.34 -32.56 -14.17
CA LYS A 472 -4.46 -33.29 -13.56
C LYS A 472 -4.91 -32.59 -12.28
N VAL A 473 -6.21 -32.47 -12.08
CA VAL A 473 -6.79 -31.84 -10.90
C VAL A 473 -6.52 -32.75 -9.69
N LEU A 474 -6.01 -32.18 -8.60
CA LEU A 474 -5.49 -32.91 -7.42
C LEU A 474 -6.49 -33.07 -6.27
N SER A 475 -7.78 -32.85 -6.49
CA SER A 475 -8.77 -32.91 -5.41
C SER A 475 -9.78 -34.02 -5.64
N SER A 476 -10.12 -34.71 -4.55
CA SER A 476 -11.24 -35.64 -4.39
C SER A 476 -12.60 -34.93 -4.24
N THR A 477 -12.65 -33.61 -4.38
CA THR A 477 -13.83 -32.79 -3.99
C THR A 477 -14.17 -31.67 -4.98
N ILE A 478 -13.53 -31.61 -6.16
CA ILE A 478 -13.79 -30.54 -7.13
C ILE A 478 -14.71 -31.06 -8.23
N GLY A 479 -15.94 -30.53 -8.30
CA GLY A 479 -16.70 -30.57 -9.53
C GLY A 479 -16.33 -29.37 -10.40
N PHE A 480 -15.86 -29.62 -11.62
CA PHE A 480 -15.88 -28.57 -12.65
C PHE A 480 -17.26 -28.60 -13.28
N PRO A 481 -18.01 -27.49 -13.26
CA PRO A 481 -19.41 -27.51 -13.66
C PRO A 481 -19.63 -27.99 -15.08
N TYR A 482 -18.63 -27.85 -15.96
CA TYR A 482 -18.69 -28.30 -17.34
C TYR A 482 -17.31 -28.69 -17.87
N SER A 483 -17.29 -29.77 -18.66
CA SER A 483 -16.14 -30.15 -19.47
C SER A 483 -16.58 -30.60 -20.86
N THR A 484 -15.72 -30.38 -21.85
CA THR A 484 -15.90 -31.01 -23.16
C THR A 484 -14.58 -31.50 -23.70
N ASN A 485 -14.60 -32.67 -24.35
CA ASN A 485 -13.42 -33.23 -24.98
C ASN A 485 -13.16 -32.49 -26.30
N LEU A 486 -11.97 -31.88 -26.43
CA LEU A 486 -11.59 -31.11 -27.61
C LEU A 486 -11.53 -31.94 -28.91
N ALA A 487 -11.44 -33.26 -28.83
CA ALA A 487 -11.39 -34.15 -30.00
C ALA A 487 -12.78 -34.45 -30.60
N ARG A 488 -13.87 -34.21 -29.86
CA ARG A 488 -15.22 -34.34 -30.41
C ARG A 488 -15.59 -33.06 -31.14
N LYS A 489 -16.08 -33.17 -32.39
CA LYS A 489 -16.67 -32.04 -33.11
C LYS A 489 -17.73 -31.40 -32.21
N PHE A 490 -17.58 -30.09 -31.96
CA PHE A 490 -18.51 -29.34 -31.11
C PHE A 490 -19.94 -29.48 -31.65
N PRO A 491 -20.94 -29.67 -30.78
CA PRO A 491 -22.32 -29.71 -31.22
C PRO A 491 -22.69 -28.33 -31.79
N THR A 492 -22.78 -28.24 -33.12
CA THR A 492 -23.38 -27.10 -33.80
C THR A 492 -24.89 -27.20 -33.62
N GLY A 493 -25.41 -26.63 -32.54
CA GLY A 493 -26.84 -26.59 -32.18
C GLY A 493 -27.06 -26.60 -30.66
N ASN A 494 -28.27 -26.25 -30.20
CA ASN A 494 -28.73 -26.09 -28.80
C ASN A 494 -28.57 -27.31 -27.84
N LYS A 495 -27.65 -28.25 -28.11
CA LYS A 495 -27.35 -29.35 -27.17
C LYS A 495 -26.57 -28.78 -25.99
N GLN A 496 -27.10 -28.98 -24.79
CA GLN A 496 -26.49 -28.55 -23.54
C GLN A 496 -25.13 -29.24 -23.32
N PRO A 497 -24.13 -28.55 -22.74
CA PRO A 497 -22.86 -29.16 -22.34
C PRO A 497 -23.09 -30.22 -21.24
N HIS A 498 -22.33 -31.31 -21.28
CA HIS A 498 -22.43 -32.37 -20.27
C HIS A 498 -21.77 -31.95 -18.95
N THR A 499 -22.50 -32.04 -17.84
CA THR A 499 -21.97 -31.89 -16.48
C THR A 499 -21.14 -33.12 -16.13
N LEU A 500 -19.89 -32.93 -15.70
CA LEU A 500 -19.14 -33.98 -15.00
C LEU A 500 -19.58 -33.95 -13.54
N MET A 501 -20.54 -34.78 -13.16
CA MET A 501 -20.47 -35.36 -11.83
C MET A 501 -19.41 -36.44 -11.91
N SER A 502 -18.33 -36.31 -11.13
CA SER A 502 -17.40 -37.41 -10.95
C SER A 502 -18.19 -38.57 -10.34
N ASP A 503 -18.34 -39.66 -11.10
CA ASP A 503 -18.69 -40.95 -10.52
C ASP A 503 -17.55 -41.33 -9.56
N SER A 504 -17.80 -41.08 -8.28
CA SER A 504 -17.11 -41.65 -7.13
C SER A 504 -18.16 -42.10 -6.14
#